data_AF-A0A7S2NK12-F1
#
_entry.id   AF-A0A7S2NK12-F1
#
_cell.length_a   1.000
_cell.length_b   1.000
_cell.length_c   1.000
_cell.angle_alpha   90.00
_cell.angle_beta   90.00
_cell.angle_gamma   90.00
#
_symmetry.space_group_name_H-M   'P 1'
#
loop_
_entity.id
_entity.type
_entity.pdbx_description
1 polymer ?
#
loop_
_entity_poly.entity_id
_entity_poly.type
_entity_poly.pdbx_seq_one_letter_code
_entity_poly.pdbx_strand_id
1 'polypeptide(L)'
;DAGKRAAALTNRARTEAGLAKYYAETDSPEEDAYKANIALNTALADPTYDPAILQGAIDDFLRLCPLQASSPSAQAVLRRGRALTLLWTQRRRSAQLRGELRSLVASVLETEAERRVAGTWPITPKHMRGVEDTTLTKLAACVKEAKKYSTVLGFDLAEAVAVLDRHAWAAGLLPRPSNAFRRDAMDGDFVSLRIGERLGWWGTIDKELAPT
;
A
#
# COMPACT_ATOMS: atom_id res chain seq x y z
N ASP A 1 2.21 -13.69 -49.17
CA ASP A 1 1.60 -12.62 -48.35
C ASP A 1 2.54 -12.05 -47.28
N ALA A 2 3.23 -12.90 -46.50
CA ALA A 2 4.21 -12.48 -45.49
C ALA A 2 5.37 -11.60 -46.03
N GLY A 3 5.91 -11.91 -47.21
CA GLY A 3 7.01 -11.13 -47.81
C GLY A 3 6.64 -9.69 -48.19
N LYS A 4 5.39 -9.45 -48.63
CA LYS A 4 4.90 -8.08 -48.93
C LYS A 4 4.73 -7.25 -47.65
N ARG A 5 4.30 -7.89 -46.54
CA ARG A 5 4.21 -7.25 -45.22
C ARG A 5 5.59 -6.91 -44.67
N ALA A 6 6.57 -7.81 -44.81
CA ALA A 6 7.95 -7.56 -44.41
C ALA A 6 8.55 -6.37 -45.18
N ALA A 7 8.41 -6.32 -46.51
CA ALA A 7 8.89 -5.21 -47.32
C ALA A 7 8.23 -3.87 -46.96
N ALA A 8 6.91 -3.87 -46.70
CA ALA A 8 6.19 -2.68 -46.24
C ALA A 8 6.68 -2.17 -44.88
N LEU A 9 6.94 -3.07 -43.93
CA LEU A 9 7.53 -2.73 -42.63
C LEU A 9 8.94 -2.15 -42.77
N THR A 10 9.74 -2.71 -43.68
CA THR A 10 11.13 -2.25 -43.91
C THR A 10 11.16 -0.85 -44.53
N ASN A 11 10.25 -0.58 -45.49
CA ASN A 11 10.10 0.75 -46.09
C ASN A 11 9.60 1.77 -45.08
N ARG A 12 8.63 1.39 -44.24
CA ARG A 12 8.11 2.24 -43.17
C ARG A 12 9.19 2.61 -42.16
N ALA A 13 9.99 1.65 -41.71
CA ALA A 13 11.10 1.90 -40.80
C ALA A 13 12.14 2.85 -41.41
N ARG A 14 12.41 2.73 -42.72
CA ARG A 14 13.35 3.59 -43.43
C ARG A 14 12.82 5.02 -43.58
N THR A 15 11.52 5.20 -43.83
CA THR A 15 10.88 6.52 -43.85
C THR A 15 10.79 7.15 -42.46
N GLU A 16 10.52 6.35 -41.42
CA GLU A 16 10.51 6.84 -40.03
C GLU A 16 11.92 7.29 -39.61
N ALA A 17 12.97 6.53 -39.95
CA ALA A 17 14.36 6.95 -39.70
C ALA A 17 14.77 8.23 -40.47
N GLY A 18 14.26 8.40 -41.69
CA GLY A 18 14.47 9.62 -42.48
C GLY A 18 13.81 10.86 -41.86
N LEU A 19 12.58 10.72 -41.37
CA LEU A 19 11.85 11.79 -40.68
C LEU A 19 12.51 12.16 -39.34
N ALA A 20 12.97 11.17 -38.57
CA ALA A 20 13.70 11.43 -37.32
C ALA A 20 14.94 12.29 -37.54
N LYS A 21 15.69 12.02 -38.63
CA LYS A 21 16.88 12.81 -38.98
C LYS A 21 16.53 14.22 -39.45
N TYR A 22 15.49 14.36 -40.28
CA TYR A 22 15.03 15.66 -40.78
C TYR A 22 14.54 16.57 -39.65
N TYR A 23 13.75 16.02 -38.73
CA TYR A 23 13.21 16.78 -37.62
C TYR A 23 14.28 17.14 -36.59
N ALA A 24 15.27 16.27 -36.31
CA ALA A 24 16.40 16.62 -35.43
C ALA A 24 17.19 17.88 -35.86
N GLU A 25 17.00 18.37 -37.09
CA GLU A 25 17.66 19.54 -37.66
C GLU A 25 16.69 20.75 -37.81
N THR A 26 15.40 20.63 -37.46
CA THR A 26 14.37 21.67 -37.70
C THR A 26 13.27 21.77 -36.61
N ASP A 27 13.24 22.88 -35.85
CA ASP A 27 12.15 23.18 -34.91
C ASP A 27 10.83 23.52 -35.65
N SER A 28 9.88 22.57 -35.68
CA SER A 28 8.59 22.75 -36.36
C SER A 28 7.41 22.07 -35.62
N PRO A 29 6.16 22.52 -35.80
CA PRO A 29 4.98 21.85 -35.23
C PRO A 29 4.81 20.40 -35.69
N GLU A 30 5.31 20.08 -36.88
CA GLU A 30 5.31 18.72 -37.43
C GLU A 30 6.34 17.82 -36.74
N GLU A 31 7.50 18.37 -36.41
CA GLU A 31 8.48 17.71 -35.54
C GLU A 31 7.89 17.41 -34.16
N ASP A 32 7.25 18.40 -33.53
CA ASP A 32 6.66 18.22 -32.20
C ASP A 32 5.59 17.12 -32.20
N ALA A 33 4.77 17.08 -33.26
CA ALA A 33 3.79 16.02 -33.45
C ALA A 33 4.44 14.65 -33.65
N TYR A 34 5.52 14.57 -34.44
CA TYR A 34 6.28 13.34 -34.66
C TYR A 34 6.94 12.84 -33.37
N LYS A 35 7.60 13.72 -32.60
CA LYS A 35 8.20 13.42 -31.30
C LYS A 35 7.16 12.91 -30.30
N ALA A 36 6.01 13.59 -30.19
CA ALA A 36 4.92 13.16 -29.32
C ALA A 36 4.38 11.76 -29.67
N ASN A 37 4.27 11.46 -30.97
CA ASN A 37 3.79 10.15 -31.43
C ASN A 37 4.81 9.03 -31.10
N ILE A 38 6.11 9.29 -31.29
CA ILE A 38 7.17 8.36 -30.87
C ILE A 38 7.20 8.18 -29.36
N ALA A 39 7.10 9.27 -28.59
CA ALA A 39 7.10 9.23 -27.14
C ALA A 39 5.94 8.38 -26.60
N LEU A 40 4.74 8.54 -27.15
CA LEU A 40 3.58 7.71 -26.77
C LEU A 40 3.79 6.23 -27.10
N ASN A 41 4.28 5.91 -28.30
CA ASN A 41 4.55 4.52 -28.67
C ASN A 41 5.65 3.89 -27.80
N THR A 42 6.68 4.67 -27.47
CA THR A 42 7.78 4.23 -26.60
C THR A 42 7.27 4.01 -25.17
N ALA A 43 6.47 4.93 -24.63
CA ALA A 43 5.90 4.82 -23.29
C ALA A 43 4.92 3.64 -23.15
N LEU A 44 4.19 3.29 -24.23
CA LEU A 44 3.33 2.10 -24.26
C LEU A 44 4.12 0.79 -24.25
N ALA A 45 5.36 0.81 -24.73
CA ALA A 45 6.27 -0.33 -24.77
C ALA A 45 7.28 -0.34 -23.61
N ASP A 46 7.19 0.62 -22.68
CA ASP A 46 8.17 0.80 -21.61
C ASP A 46 8.15 -0.39 -20.63
N PRO A 47 9.28 -1.12 -20.48
CA PRO A 47 9.38 -2.27 -19.58
C PRO A 47 9.43 -1.88 -18.11
N THR A 48 9.64 -0.60 -17.77
CA THR A 48 9.65 -0.11 -16.38
C THR A 48 8.24 0.02 -15.80
N TYR A 49 7.22 0.09 -16.66
CA TYR A 49 5.82 0.24 -16.28
C TYR A 49 5.55 1.49 -15.42
N ASP A 50 6.28 2.59 -15.62
CA ASP A 50 6.05 3.83 -14.86
C ASP A 50 4.78 4.56 -15.36
N PRO A 51 3.73 4.69 -14.54
CA PRO A 51 2.52 5.40 -14.93
C PRO A 51 2.77 6.89 -15.24
N ALA A 52 3.79 7.53 -14.65
CA ALA A 52 4.06 8.94 -14.87
C ALA A 52 4.56 9.21 -16.31
N ILE A 53 5.43 8.33 -16.82
CA ILE A 53 5.98 8.43 -18.18
C ILE A 53 4.84 8.28 -19.21
N LEU A 54 4.00 7.25 -19.03
CA LEU A 54 2.87 7.02 -19.94
C LEU A 54 1.81 8.13 -19.87
N GLN A 55 1.50 8.63 -18.66
CA GLN A 55 0.56 9.73 -18.51
C GLN A 55 1.08 11.01 -19.18
N GLY A 56 2.34 11.36 -18.97
CA GLY A 56 2.97 12.51 -19.62
C GLY A 56 2.95 12.40 -21.14
N ALA A 57 3.29 11.22 -21.68
CA ALA A 57 3.26 11.00 -23.13
C ALA A 57 1.84 11.07 -23.73
N ILE A 58 0.82 10.64 -22.99
CA ILE A 58 -0.59 10.82 -23.39
C ILE A 58 -0.96 12.31 -23.42
N ASP A 59 -0.58 13.06 -22.39
CA ASP A 59 -0.92 14.49 -22.26
C ASP A 59 -0.21 15.32 -23.34
N ASP A 60 1.05 15.03 -23.62
CA ASP A 60 1.80 15.64 -24.72
C ASP A 60 1.22 15.30 -26.09
N PHE A 61 0.81 14.04 -26.33
CA PHE A 61 0.16 13.65 -27.58
C PHE A 61 -1.18 14.37 -27.77
N LEU A 62 -2.00 14.50 -26.72
CA LEU A 62 -3.27 15.23 -26.79
C LEU A 62 -3.06 16.71 -27.07
N ARG A 63 -2.00 17.32 -26.53
CA ARG A 63 -1.65 18.73 -26.70
C ARG A 63 -1.08 19.02 -28.09
N LEU A 64 -0.16 18.18 -28.57
CA LEU A 64 0.62 18.43 -29.79
C LEU A 64 -0.02 17.83 -31.05
N CYS A 65 -0.87 16.81 -30.91
CA CYS A 65 -1.49 16.09 -32.04
C CYS A 65 -3.03 16.09 -32.01
N PRO A 66 -3.73 17.23 -31.84
CA PRO A 66 -5.17 17.26 -31.59
C PRO A 66 -6.00 16.65 -32.74
N LEU A 67 -5.60 16.86 -34.00
CA LEU A 67 -6.27 16.30 -35.17
C LEU A 67 -6.09 14.78 -35.27
N GLN A 68 -4.92 14.26 -34.91
CA GLN A 68 -4.67 12.82 -34.93
C GLN A 68 -5.36 12.12 -33.76
N ALA A 69 -5.40 12.79 -32.59
CA ALA A 69 -6.06 12.31 -31.38
C ALA A 69 -7.57 12.10 -31.57
N SER A 70 -8.22 12.84 -32.47
CA SER A 70 -9.65 12.65 -32.78
C SER A 70 -9.92 11.42 -33.66
N SER A 71 -8.88 10.82 -34.26
CA SER A 71 -9.05 9.63 -35.10
C SER A 71 -9.48 8.41 -34.25
N PRO A 72 -10.32 7.50 -34.79
CA PRO A 72 -10.74 6.30 -34.08
C PRO A 72 -9.56 5.41 -33.62
N SER A 73 -8.51 5.34 -34.45
CA SER A 73 -7.29 4.58 -34.15
C SER A 73 -6.52 5.15 -32.97
N ALA A 74 -6.32 6.47 -32.92
CA ALA A 74 -5.67 7.13 -31.80
C ALA A 74 -6.51 7.02 -30.52
N GLN A 75 -7.84 7.14 -30.61
CA GLN A 75 -8.73 6.97 -29.46
C GLN A 75 -8.63 5.56 -28.84
N ALA A 76 -8.50 4.51 -29.66
CA ALA A 76 -8.29 3.15 -29.15
C ALA A 76 -6.96 3.03 -28.40
N VAL A 77 -5.88 3.62 -28.93
CA VAL A 77 -4.56 3.66 -28.28
C VAL A 77 -4.62 4.45 -26.98
N LEU A 78 -5.25 5.63 -26.96
CA LEU A 78 -5.38 6.48 -25.77
C LEU A 78 -6.20 5.80 -24.67
N ARG A 79 -7.29 5.10 -25.02
CA ARG A 79 -8.08 4.30 -24.06
C ARG A 79 -7.22 3.21 -23.43
N ARG A 80 -6.44 2.49 -24.25
CA ARG A 80 -5.50 1.47 -23.76
C ARG A 80 -4.44 2.08 -22.86
N GLY A 81 -3.84 3.20 -23.26
CA GLY A 81 -2.86 3.93 -22.47
C GLY A 81 -3.40 4.32 -21.10
N ARG A 82 -4.58 4.95 -21.04
CA ARG A 82 -5.24 5.30 -19.77
C ARG A 82 -5.53 4.08 -18.88
N ALA A 83 -5.98 2.98 -19.47
CA ALA A 83 -6.19 1.74 -18.72
C ALA A 83 -4.87 1.18 -18.15
N LEU A 84 -3.79 1.19 -18.93
CA LEU A 84 -2.46 0.79 -18.47
C LEU A 84 -1.95 1.70 -17.35
N THR A 85 -2.10 3.03 -17.47
CA THR A 85 -1.72 3.98 -16.41
C THR A 85 -2.43 3.64 -15.09
N LEU A 86 -3.74 3.35 -15.13
CA LEU A 86 -4.49 2.93 -13.94
C LEU A 86 -3.96 1.62 -13.35
N LEU A 87 -3.76 0.59 -14.18
CA LEU A 87 -3.24 -0.70 -13.75
C LEU A 87 -1.84 -0.59 -13.14
N TRP A 88 -0.95 0.16 -13.77
CA TRP A 88 0.42 0.36 -13.29
C TRP A 88 0.46 1.19 -12.00
N THR A 89 -0.42 2.20 -11.88
CA THR A 89 -0.57 2.96 -10.64
C THR A 89 -1.03 2.05 -9.49
N GLN A 90 -2.02 1.19 -9.74
CA GLN A 90 -2.48 0.22 -8.73
C GLN A 90 -1.39 -0.79 -8.37
N ARG A 91 -0.63 -1.29 -9.35
CA ARG A 91 0.52 -2.18 -9.12
C ARG A 91 1.62 -1.50 -8.30
N ARG A 92 1.95 -0.25 -8.60
CA ARG A 92 2.95 0.54 -7.86
C ARG A 92 2.51 0.77 -6.42
N ARG A 93 1.26 1.19 -6.20
CA ARG A 93 0.76 1.42 -4.84
C ARG A 93 0.65 0.13 -4.03
N SER A 94 0.20 -0.97 -4.62
CA SER A 94 0.20 -2.27 -3.92
C SER A 94 1.61 -2.75 -3.55
N ALA A 95 2.62 -2.54 -4.41
CA ALA A 95 4.01 -2.85 -4.07
C ALA A 95 4.53 -1.99 -2.90
N GLN A 96 4.20 -0.69 -2.88
CA GLN A 96 4.53 0.21 -1.76
C GLN A 96 3.86 -0.23 -0.46
N LEU A 97 2.54 -0.48 -0.49
CA LEU A 97 1.77 -0.95 0.65
C LEU A 97 2.32 -2.27 1.21
N ARG A 98 2.74 -3.19 0.35
CA ARG A 98 3.41 -4.43 0.79
C ARG A 98 4.66 -4.14 1.61
N GLY A 99 5.51 -3.22 1.15
CA GLY A 99 6.71 -2.81 1.88
C GLY A 99 6.40 -2.13 3.21
N GLU A 100 5.43 -1.20 3.19
CA GLU A 100 4.95 -0.50 4.39
C GLU A 100 4.39 -1.48 5.43
N LEU A 101 3.52 -2.41 5.02
CA LEU A 101 2.94 -3.43 5.90
C LEU A 101 4.02 -4.29 6.55
N ARG A 102 4.97 -4.83 5.77
CA ARG A 102 6.04 -5.68 6.30
C ARG A 102 6.92 -4.93 7.30
N SER A 103 7.28 -3.69 6.98
CA SER A 103 8.10 -2.85 7.87
C SER A 103 7.37 -2.55 9.18
N LEU A 104 6.10 -2.15 9.11
CA LEU A 104 5.30 -1.83 10.28
C LEU A 104 5.02 -3.08 11.13
N VAL A 105 4.69 -4.21 10.51
CA VAL A 105 4.52 -5.49 11.21
C VAL A 105 5.80 -5.90 11.92
N ALA A 106 6.96 -5.86 11.25
CA ALA A 106 8.25 -6.19 11.86
C ALA A 106 8.52 -5.31 13.10
N SER A 107 8.34 -3.99 12.98
CA SER A 107 8.54 -3.06 14.10
C SER A 107 7.60 -3.33 15.28
N VAL A 108 6.34 -3.68 15.00
CA VAL A 108 5.39 -4.07 16.05
C VAL A 108 5.83 -5.38 16.72
N LEU A 109 6.23 -6.39 15.96
CA LEU A 109 6.69 -7.68 16.48
C LEU A 109 7.99 -7.56 17.30
N GLU A 110 8.92 -6.68 16.91
CA GLU A 110 10.12 -6.36 17.69
C GLU A 110 9.73 -5.78 19.05
N THR A 111 8.80 -4.81 19.06
CA THR A 111 8.26 -4.23 20.30
C THR A 111 7.56 -5.29 21.15
N GLU A 112 6.78 -6.20 20.55
CA GLU A 112 6.17 -7.33 21.26
C GLU A 112 7.24 -8.22 21.91
N ALA A 113 8.33 -8.52 21.18
CA ALA A 113 9.40 -9.39 21.65
C ALA A 113 10.14 -8.77 22.85
N GLU A 114 10.49 -7.49 22.78
CA GLU A 114 11.09 -6.73 23.89
C GLU A 114 10.18 -6.78 25.13
N ARG A 115 8.87 -6.61 24.94
CA ARG A 115 7.91 -6.66 26.03
C ARG A 115 7.69 -8.05 26.61
N ARG A 116 7.82 -9.11 25.81
CA ARG A 116 7.82 -10.49 26.32
C ARG A 116 9.03 -10.74 27.20
N VAL A 117 10.21 -10.29 26.79
CA VAL A 117 11.44 -10.38 27.60
C VAL A 117 11.28 -9.61 28.91
N ALA A 118 10.66 -8.43 28.87
CA ALA A 118 10.36 -7.64 30.06
C ALA A 118 9.18 -8.19 30.91
N GLY A 119 8.50 -9.26 30.48
CA GLY A 119 7.33 -9.81 31.17
C GLY A 119 6.10 -8.89 31.19
N THR A 120 6.02 -7.92 30.26
CA THR A 120 4.94 -6.94 30.17
C THR A 120 4.00 -7.16 28.98
N TRP A 121 4.25 -8.14 28.12
CA TRP A 121 3.33 -8.58 27.07
C TRP A 121 2.42 -9.72 27.59
N PRO A 122 1.14 -9.83 27.22
CA PRO A 122 0.39 -9.01 26.25
C PRO A 122 -0.13 -7.68 26.79
N ILE A 123 -0.14 -7.47 28.11
CA ILE A 123 -0.94 -6.40 28.72
C ILE A 123 -0.16 -5.09 28.78
N THR A 124 -0.58 -4.06 28.03
CA THR A 124 0.09 -2.73 28.06
C THR A 124 -0.09 -2.04 29.41
N PRO A 125 1.01 -1.76 30.15
CA PRO A 125 0.95 -1.00 31.40
C PRO A 125 0.29 0.37 31.17
N LYS A 126 -0.52 0.85 32.13
CA LYS A 126 -1.27 2.12 31.97
C LYS A 126 -0.40 3.33 31.57
N HIS A 127 0.85 3.38 32.02
CA HIS A 127 1.79 4.47 31.71
C HIS A 127 2.39 4.39 30.29
N MET A 128 2.26 3.25 29.60
CA MET A 128 2.77 3.02 28.25
C MET A 128 1.69 3.15 27.16
N ARG A 129 0.42 3.29 27.55
CA ARG A 129 -0.74 3.40 26.63
C ARG A 129 -0.69 4.59 25.65
N GLY A 130 0.23 5.55 25.80
CA GLY A 130 0.35 6.71 24.91
C GLY A 130 1.58 6.71 23.98
N VAL A 131 2.56 5.81 24.20
CA VAL A 131 3.85 5.82 23.46
C VAL A 131 3.88 4.72 22.38
N GLU A 132 3.29 3.55 22.66
CA GLU A 132 3.14 2.44 21.69
C GLU A 132 2.13 2.74 20.56
N ASP A 133 1.33 3.79 20.73
CA ASP A 133 0.20 4.08 19.86
C ASP A 133 0.61 4.52 18.46
N THR A 134 1.82 5.04 18.25
CA THR A 134 2.16 5.64 16.95
C THR A 134 2.38 4.60 15.84
N THR A 135 3.12 3.51 16.10
CA THR A 135 3.37 2.46 15.09
C THR A 135 2.14 1.60 14.86
N LEU A 136 1.40 1.25 15.92
CA LEU A 136 0.12 0.52 15.79
C LEU A 136 -0.94 1.35 15.06
N THR A 137 -1.03 2.66 15.34
CA THR A 137 -1.94 3.55 14.59
C THR A 137 -1.54 3.66 13.13
N LYS A 138 -0.24 3.75 12.82
CA LYS A 138 0.27 3.71 11.43
C LYS A 138 -0.06 2.40 10.74
N LEU A 139 0.11 1.26 11.43
CA LEU A 139 -0.26 -0.06 10.92
C LEU A 139 -1.77 -0.15 10.64
N ALA A 140 -2.62 0.34 11.56
CA ALA A 140 -4.07 0.38 11.38
C ALA A 140 -4.50 1.24 10.18
N ALA A 141 -3.87 2.41 10.00
CA ALA A 141 -4.10 3.27 8.85
C ALA A 141 -3.66 2.59 7.54
N CYS A 142 -2.49 1.97 7.53
CA CYS A 142 -1.97 1.22 6.38
C CYS A 142 -2.88 0.05 6.01
N VAL A 143 -3.34 -0.73 7.00
CA VAL A 143 -4.30 -1.83 6.81
C VAL A 143 -5.62 -1.33 6.22
N LYS A 144 -6.14 -0.19 6.69
CA LYS A 144 -7.39 0.41 6.17
C LYS A 144 -7.26 0.73 4.67
N GLU A 145 -6.13 1.26 4.24
CA GLU A 145 -5.87 1.52 2.82
C GLU A 145 -5.64 0.21 2.04
N ALA A 146 -4.83 -0.69 2.58
CA ALA A 146 -4.46 -1.97 1.99
C ALA A 146 -5.66 -2.90 1.72
N LYS A 147 -6.77 -2.77 2.48
CA LYS A 147 -8.03 -3.47 2.18
C LYS A 147 -8.55 -3.24 0.77
N LYS A 148 -8.26 -2.09 0.15
CA LYS A 148 -8.61 -1.81 -1.27
C LYS A 148 -7.82 -2.68 -2.26
N TYR A 149 -6.72 -3.27 -1.83
CA TYR A 149 -5.80 -4.07 -2.62
C TYR A 149 -5.70 -5.52 -2.10
N SER A 150 -6.72 -5.99 -1.40
CA SER A 150 -6.73 -7.28 -0.69
C SER A 150 -6.38 -8.47 -1.59
N THR A 151 -6.84 -8.47 -2.84
CA THR A 151 -6.56 -9.52 -3.83
C THR A 151 -5.07 -9.63 -4.19
N VAL A 152 -4.32 -8.54 -4.12
CA VAL A 152 -2.89 -8.48 -4.46
C VAL A 152 -2.02 -8.68 -3.23
N LEU A 153 -2.43 -8.12 -2.09
CA LEU A 153 -1.64 -8.13 -0.86
C LEU A 153 -1.73 -9.46 -0.09
N GLY A 154 -2.86 -10.17 -0.17
CA GLY A 154 -3.00 -11.53 0.33
C GLY A 154 -2.46 -11.73 1.75
N PHE A 155 -1.36 -12.49 1.86
CA PHE A 155 -0.72 -12.84 3.13
C PHE A 155 -0.26 -11.61 3.94
N ASP A 156 0.38 -10.62 3.31
CA ASP A 156 0.94 -9.46 4.01
C ASP A 156 -0.18 -8.66 4.74
N LEU A 157 -1.36 -8.59 4.12
CA LEU A 157 -2.53 -7.96 4.73
C LEU A 157 -3.12 -8.83 5.85
N ALA A 158 -3.21 -10.14 5.66
CA ALA A 158 -3.75 -11.06 6.66
C ALA A 158 -2.89 -11.07 7.94
N GLU A 159 -1.57 -11.06 7.80
CA GLU A 159 -0.64 -10.98 8.91
C GLU A 159 -0.80 -9.66 9.68
N ALA A 160 -0.83 -8.53 8.97
CA ALA A 160 -1.02 -7.22 9.57
C ALA A 160 -2.36 -7.12 10.34
N VAL A 161 -3.44 -7.68 9.78
CA VAL A 161 -4.75 -7.75 10.47
C VAL A 161 -4.66 -8.61 11.72
N ALA A 162 -4.03 -9.79 11.65
CA ALA A 162 -3.89 -10.68 12.80
C ALA A 162 -3.05 -10.04 13.94
N VAL A 163 -2.03 -9.25 13.60
CA VAL A 163 -1.27 -8.47 14.58
C VAL A 163 -2.17 -7.42 15.24
N LEU A 164 -2.92 -6.64 14.46
CA LEU A 164 -3.85 -5.65 15.01
C LEU A 164 -4.92 -6.29 15.91
N ASP A 165 -5.51 -7.41 15.49
CA ASP A 165 -6.52 -8.13 16.27
C ASP A 165 -5.95 -8.67 17.59
N ARG A 166 -4.71 -9.16 17.58
CA ARG A 166 -3.99 -9.59 18.79
C ARG A 166 -3.76 -8.42 19.74
N HIS A 167 -3.37 -7.26 19.23
CA HIS A 167 -3.20 -6.04 20.02
C HIS A 167 -4.54 -5.51 20.55
N ALA A 168 -5.62 -5.60 19.76
CA ALA A 168 -6.95 -5.24 20.21
C ALA A 168 -7.45 -6.15 21.34
N TRP A 169 -7.21 -7.47 21.23
CA TRP A 169 -7.47 -8.43 22.30
C TRP A 169 -6.66 -8.13 23.55
N ALA A 170 -5.37 -7.83 23.39
CA ALA A 170 -4.44 -7.51 24.47
C ALA A 170 -4.78 -6.18 25.19
N ALA A 171 -5.38 -5.23 24.47
CA ALA A 171 -5.90 -3.98 25.01
C ALA A 171 -7.27 -4.15 25.71
N GLY A 172 -7.97 -5.25 25.45
CA GLY A 172 -9.22 -5.59 26.12
C GLY A 172 -9.03 -5.70 27.64
N LEU A 173 -10.01 -5.20 28.39
CA LEU A 173 -10.04 -5.41 29.84
C LEU A 173 -10.24 -6.90 30.12
N LEU A 174 -9.34 -7.51 30.89
CA LEU A 174 -9.56 -8.85 31.38
C LEU A 174 -10.79 -8.86 32.30
N PRO A 175 -11.64 -9.89 32.23
CA PRO A 175 -12.75 -10.05 33.17
C PRO A 175 -12.20 -10.12 34.60
N ARG A 176 -12.82 -9.41 35.54
CA ARG A 176 -12.41 -9.40 36.95
C ARG A 176 -12.38 -10.84 37.50
N PRO A 177 -11.33 -11.23 38.24
CA PRO A 177 -11.31 -12.53 38.90
C PRO A 177 -12.45 -12.60 39.92
N SER A 178 -13.13 -13.75 39.96
CA SER A 178 -14.20 -14.02 40.92
C SER A 178 -13.67 -13.99 42.36
N ASN A 179 -14.55 -13.73 43.32
CA ASN A 179 -14.17 -13.73 44.75
C ASN A 179 -13.66 -15.09 45.23
N ALA A 180 -14.06 -16.19 44.58
CA ALA A 180 -13.54 -17.53 44.85
C ALA A 180 -12.09 -17.66 44.35
N PHE A 181 -11.82 -17.23 43.10
CA PHE A 181 -10.48 -17.24 42.52
C PHE A 181 -9.49 -16.36 43.31
N ARG A 182 -9.94 -15.22 43.85
CA ARG A 182 -9.11 -14.36 44.71
C ARG A 182 -8.77 -14.98 46.05
N ARG A 183 -9.68 -15.77 46.66
CA ARG A 183 -9.40 -16.49 47.91
C ARG A 183 -8.38 -17.60 47.68
N ASP A 184 -8.58 -18.43 46.66
CA ASP A 184 -7.64 -19.50 46.31
C ASP A 184 -6.25 -18.95 45.95
N ALA A 185 -6.17 -17.76 45.35
CA ALA A 185 -4.92 -17.08 45.03
C ALA A 185 -4.27 -16.32 46.21
N MET A 186 -5.02 -16.04 47.28
CA MET A 186 -4.48 -15.51 48.55
C MET A 186 -3.94 -16.64 49.43
N ASP A 187 -4.57 -17.81 49.36
CA ASP A 187 -4.15 -19.02 50.07
C ASP A 187 -3.02 -19.78 49.33
N GLY A 188 -2.84 -19.52 48.03
CA GLY A 188 -1.75 -20.04 47.20
C GLY A 188 -0.76 -18.95 46.73
N ASP A 189 0.40 -19.35 46.24
CA ASP A 189 1.48 -18.42 45.84
C ASP A 189 1.32 -17.88 44.40
N PHE A 190 0.11 -17.40 44.07
CA PHE A 190 -0.21 -16.93 42.71
C PHE A 190 0.26 -15.49 42.46
N VAL A 191 1.53 -15.39 42.03
CA VAL A 191 2.22 -14.14 41.66
C VAL A 191 1.46 -13.34 40.58
N SER A 192 0.74 -14.00 39.67
CA SER A 192 0.01 -13.37 38.56
C SER A 192 -1.16 -12.49 39.02
N LEU A 193 -1.86 -12.84 40.11
CA LEU A 193 -2.99 -12.07 40.63
C LEU A 193 -2.50 -10.76 41.28
N ARG A 194 -1.44 -10.84 42.09
CA ARG A 194 -0.77 -9.69 42.73
C ARG A 194 -0.19 -8.73 41.70
N ILE A 195 0.46 -9.25 40.64
CA ILE A 195 0.96 -8.44 39.53
C ILE A 195 -0.21 -7.76 38.80
N GLY A 196 -1.31 -8.46 38.56
CA GLY A 196 -2.46 -7.89 37.87
C GLY A 196 -3.21 -6.80 38.65
N GLU A 197 -3.31 -6.95 39.97
CA GLU A 197 -3.83 -5.88 40.83
C GLU A 197 -2.87 -4.67 40.86
N ARG A 198 -1.57 -4.91 41.05
CA ARG A 198 -0.54 -3.85 41.09
C ARG A 198 -0.46 -3.05 39.79
N LEU A 199 -0.63 -3.71 38.65
CA LEU A 199 -0.59 -3.09 37.33
C LEU A 199 -1.97 -2.59 36.86
N GLY A 200 -3.01 -2.75 37.70
CA GLY A 200 -4.34 -2.21 37.47
C GLY A 200 -5.09 -2.86 36.30
N TRP A 201 -4.84 -4.15 36.05
CA TRP A 201 -5.38 -4.92 34.92
C TRP A 201 -6.89 -5.16 34.99
N TRP A 202 -7.50 -5.05 36.19
CA TRP A 202 -8.85 -5.57 36.45
C TRP A 202 -10.02 -4.57 36.33
N GLY A 203 -9.77 -3.28 36.00
CA GLY A 203 -10.84 -2.28 35.79
C GLY A 203 -11.72 -1.97 37.03
N THR A 204 -12.23 -0.74 37.15
CA THR A 204 -13.01 -0.26 38.31
C THR A 204 -14.50 -0.11 37.95
N ILE A 205 -15.37 -0.98 38.47
CA ILE A 205 -16.85 -0.82 38.43
C ILE A 205 -17.41 -0.57 39.85
N ASP A 206 -16.58 -0.26 40.85
CA ASP A 206 -17.06 -0.15 42.24
C ASP A 206 -17.35 1.28 42.71
N LYS A 207 -17.35 2.29 41.83
CA LYS A 207 -17.65 3.68 42.23
C LYS A 207 -19.04 4.19 41.89
N GLU A 208 -19.88 3.43 41.18
CA GLU A 208 -21.23 3.88 40.81
C GLU A 208 -22.38 3.08 41.46
N LEU A 209 -22.09 2.10 42.33
CA LEU A 209 -23.10 1.26 42.98
C LEU A 209 -23.02 1.23 44.51
N ALA A 210 -22.49 2.28 45.12
CA ALA A 210 -22.75 2.52 46.55
C ALA A 210 -24.00 3.40 46.67
N PRO A 211 -25.18 2.86 47.03
CA PRO A 211 -26.26 3.71 47.51
C PRO A 211 -25.80 4.32 48.84
N THR A 212 -25.87 5.65 48.91
CA THR A 212 -25.85 6.42 50.17
C THR A 212 -26.99 6.00 51.08
#